data_AF-A0A7X6VS29-F1
#
_entry.id   AF-A0A7X6VS29-F1
#
_cell.length_a   1.000
_cell.length_b   1.000
_cell.length_c   1.000
_cell.angle_alpha   90.00
_cell.angle_beta   90.00
_cell.angle_gamma   90.00
#
_symmetry.space_group_name_H-M   'P 1'
#
loop_
_entity.id
_entity.type
_entity.pdbx_description
1 polymer ?
#
loop_
_entity_poly.entity_id
_entity_poly.type
_entity_poly.pdbx_seq_one_letter_code
_entity_poly.pdbx_strand_id
1 'polypeptide(L)'
;MKDTLNLRIKVLAIMLVAIIITLISVSVLLGIRDKKIFPSNLVVNGTTLANIQKTEVVDLLHKTYSNQKLILAIPNDLIELDLAECGIELNTEATLEKLDQPDNIPFDNIIYRGAVKEVAPVFNWDEAVLYKVLDRVAIEYSKPAINAQVIYKKHDFTKAIPHEKGYQINKEGLIKAVTKSLADGKLGPITVPFEEIAPQITLNDLQKIKGLIAITNYKNVSLNQTDEHIISVLDNSIILSGDTLSLDELWSSKDINVNYSRISRVLRSLFNNISSQIDIDYDVTTNTISNKMANPILINI
;
A
#
# COMPACT_ATOMS: atom_id res chain seq x y z
N MET A 1 -28.93 -66.47 -41.13
CA MET A 1 -28.54 -65.82 -39.85
C MET A 1 -27.10 -65.29 -39.85
N LYS A 2 -26.13 -66.01 -40.45
CA LYS A 2 -24.73 -65.56 -40.55
C LYS A 2 -24.51 -64.38 -41.50
N ASP A 3 -25.23 -64.34 -42.63
CA ASP A 3 -25.10 -63.26 -43.63
C ASP A 3 -25.68 -61.92 -43.16
N THR A 4 -26.80 -61.97 -42.43
CA THR A 4 -27.42 -60.78 -41.82
C THR A 4 -26.53 -60.18 -40.73
N LEU A 5 -25.74 -61.00 -40.02
CA LEU A 5 -24.78 -60.55 -39.02
C LEU A 5 -23.58 -59.84 -39.68
N ASN A 6 -23.03 -60.43 -40.74
CA ASN A 6 -21.94 -59.84 -41.52
C ASN A 6 -22.35 -58.51 -42.18
N LEU A 7 -23.60 -58.41 -42.67
CA LEU A 7 -24.13 -57.17 -43.22
C LEU A 7 -24.21 -56.07 -42.14
N ARG A 8 -24.73 -56.39 -40.95
CA ARG A 8 -24.82 -55.44 -39.82
C ARG A 8 -23.45 -54.96 -39.35
N ILE A 9 -22.47 -55.85 -39.27
CA ILE A 9 -21.09 -55.50 -38.89
C ILE A 9 -20.46 -54.56 -39.94
N LYS A 10 -20.64 -54.83 -41.24
CA LYS A 10 -20.15 -53.94 -42.31
C LYS A 10 -20.81 -52.56 -42.24
N VAL A 11 -22.12 -52.49 -42.01
CA VAL A 11 -22.85 -51.22 -41.88
C VAL A 11 -22.36 -50.42 -40.65
N LEU A 12 -22.16 -51.09 -39.51
CA LEU A 12 -21.60 -50.46 -38.30
C LEU A 12 -20.16 -49.97 -38.53
N ALA A 13 -19.32 -50.76 -39.19
CA ALA A 13 -17.95 -50.37 -39.51
C ALA A 13 -17.91 -49.16 -40.46
N ILE A 14 -18.77 -49.13 -41.48
CA ILE A 14 -18.89 -47.99 -42.40
C ILE A 14 -19.36 -46.74 -41.64
N MET A 15 -20.34 -46.84 -40.74
CA MET A 15 -20.75 -45.72 -39.89
C MET A 15 -19.61 -45.22 -39.00
N LEU A 16 -18.86 -46.12 -38.36
CA LEU A 16 -17.72 -45.75 -37.54
C LEU A 16 -16.63 -45.03 -38.36
N VAL A 17 -16.30 -45.56 -39.54
CA VAL A 17 -15.33 -44.94 -40.45
C VAL A 17 -15.83 -43.57 -40.92
N ALA A 18 -17.11 -43.42 -41.26
CA ALA A 18 -17.69 -42.14 -41.63
C ALA A 18 -17.62 -41.11 -40.49
N ILE A 19 -17.88 -41.53 -39.24
CA ILE A 19 -17.73 -40.67 -38.05
C ILE A 19 -16.28 -40.23 -37.89
N ILE A 20 -15.32 -41.16 -37.98
CA ILE A 20 -13.89 -40.87 -37.86
C ILE A 20 -13.44 -39.89 -38.95
N ILE A 21 -13.83 -40.12 -40.20
CA ILE A 21 -13.50 -39.22 -41.33
C ILE A 21 -14.09 -37.83 -41.07
N THR A 22 -15.36 -37.75 -40.63
CA THR A 22 -16.01 -36.46 -40.34
C THR A 22 -15.28 -35.71 -39.23
N LEU A 23 -14.87 -36.39 -38.15
CA LEU A 23 -14.10 -35.79 -37.06
C LEU A 23 -12.73 -35.28 -37.55
N ILE A 24 -12.03 -36.05 -38.39
CA ILE A 24 -10.74 -35.63 -38.97
C ILE A 24 -10.93 -34.43 -39.89
N SER A 25 -11.93 -34.45 -40.80
CA SER A 25 -12.21 -33.35 -41.72
C SER A 25 -12.56 -32.06 -40.97
N VAL A 26 -13.40 -32.14 -39.94
CA VAL A 26 -13.73 -30.99 -39.07
C VAL A 26 -12.48 -30.50 -38.35
N SER A 27 -11.65 -31.38 -37.79
CA SER A 27 -10.40 -31.02 -37.12
C SER A 27 -9.43 -30.26 -38.05
N VAL A 28 -9.26 -30.73 -39.29
CA VAL A 28 -8.40 -30.08 -40.29
C VAL A 28 -8.96 -28.72 -40.71
N LEU A 29 -10.28 -28.64 -40.97
CA LEU A 29 -10.93 -27.40 -41.36
C LEU A 29 -10.80 -26.33 -40.26
N LEU A 30 -10.99 -26.73 -39.01
CA LEU A 30 -10.80 -25.88 -37.84
C LEU A 30 -9.33 -25.45 -37.69
N GLY A 31 -8.38 -26.37 -37.85
CA GLY A 31 -6.95 -26.02 -37.80
C GLY A 31 -6.52 -25.03 -38.89
N ILE A 32 -7.11 -25.09 -40.09
CA ILE A 32 -6.86 -24.09 -41.15
C ILE A 32 -7.44 -22.73 -40.77
N ARG A 33 -8.63 -22.70 -40.14
CA ARG A 33 -9.24 -21.47 -39.65
C ARG A 33 -8.42 -20.84 -38.53
N ASP A 34 -7.98 -21.66 -37.60
CA ASP A 34 -7.31 -21.22 -36.37
C ASP A 34 -5.88 -20.69 -36.64
N LYS A 35 -5.32 -20.99 -37.81
CA LYS A 35 -4.10 -20.30 -38.32
C LYS A 35 -4.31 -18.81 -38.60
N LYS A 36 -5.54 -18.39 -38.91
CA LYS A 36 -5.86 -16.99 -39.27
C LYS A 36 -6.58 -16.25 -38.15
N ILE A 37 -7.40 -16.97 -37.38
CA ILE A 37 -8.35 -16.40 -36.43
C ILE A 37 -8.19 -17.12 -35.10
N PHE A 38 -8.17 -16.40 -33.99
CA PHE A 38 -8.10 -17.04 -32.68
C PHE A 38 -9.37 -17.86 -32.36
N PRO A 39 -9.22 -19.05 -31.76
CA PRO A 39 -10.36 -19.87 -31.36
C PRO A 39 -11.25 -19.15 -30.34
N SER A 40 -12.52 -19.54 -30.31
CA SER A 40 -13.58 -18.80 -29.59
C SER A 40 -13.49 -18.84 -28.07
N ASN A 41 -12.58 -19.64 -27.53
CA ASN A 41 -12.43 -19.88 -26.10
C ASN A 41 -11.22 -19.18 -25.47
N LEU A 42 -10.47 -18.37 -26.23
CA LEU A 42 -9.30 -17.65 -25.72
C LEU A 42 -9.65 -16.33 -25.06
N VAL A 43 -9.11 -16.13 -23.86
CA VAL A 43 -9.26 -14.92 -23.06
C VAL A 43 -7.89 -14.50 -22.54
N VAL A 44 -7.58 -13.21 -22.59
CA VAL A 44 -6.40 -12.62 -21.95
C VAL A 44 -6.87 -11.64 -20.89
N ASN A 45 -6.71 -12.03 -19.62
CA ASN A 45 -7.10 -11.23 -18.44
C ASN A 45 -8.49 -10.58 -18.58
N GLY A 46 -9.52 -11.41 -18.83
CA GLY A 46 -10.90 -10.96 -19.07
C GLY A 46 -11.22 -10.43 -20.48
N THR A 47 -10.23 -10.18 -21.34
CA THR A 47 -10.45 -9.74 -22.73
C THR A 47 -10.60 -10.95 -23.65
N THR A 48 -11.79 -11.12 -24.24
CA THR A 48 -12.06 -12.21 -25.19
C THR A 48 -11.40 -11.96 -26.54
N LEU A 49 -10.61 -12.93 -27.01
CA LEU A 49 -9.96 -12.90 -28.34
C LEU A 49 -10.73 -13.71 -29.39
N ALA A 50 -11.95 -14.15 -29.05
CA ALA A 50 -12.77 -15.03 -29.87
C ALA A 50 -13.04 -14.43 -31.26
N ASN A 51 -12.73 -15.21 -32.30
CA ASN A 51 -12.97 -14.87 -33.70
C ASN A 51 -12.24 -13.60 -34.19
N ILE A 52 -11.21 -13.14 -33.48
CA ILE A 52 -10.40 -12.00 -33.89
C ILE A 52 -9.26 -12.47 -34.79
N GLN A 53 -8.98 -11.71 -35.85
CA GLN A 53 -7.84 -11.99 -36.71
C GLN A 53 -6.54 -11.78 -35.94
N LYS A 54 -5.54 -12.64 -36.15
CA LYS A 54 -4.24 -12.50 -35.46
C LYS A 54 -3.58 -11.12 -35.67
N THR A 55 -3.81 -10.51 -36.82
CA THR A 55 -3.29 -9.17 -37.17
C THR A 55 -3.97 -8.03 -36.40
N GLU A 56 -5.21 -8.23 -35.94
CA GLU A 56 -6.01 -7.21 -35.23
C GLU A 56 -5.84 -7.30 -33.70
N VAL A 57 -5.31 -8.41 -33.18
CA VAL A 57 -5.13 -8.62 -31.74
C VAL A 57 -4.09 -7.69 -31.13
N VAL A 58 -3.06 -7.32 -31.90
CA VAL A 58 -2.03 -6.37 -31.43
C VAL A 58 -2.68 -5.03 -31.04
N ASP A 59 -3.48 -4.46 -31.93
CA ASP A 59 -4.18 -3.18 -31.69
C ASP A 59 -5.19 -3.29 -30.55
N LEU A 60 -5.92 -4.41 -30.48
CA LEU A 60 -6.86 -4.67 -29.39
C LEU A 60 -6.15 -4.72 -28.04
N LEU A 61 -5.06 -5.48 -27.93
CA LEU A 61 -4.30 -5.61 -26.70
C LEU A 61 -3.68 -4.27 -26.31
N HIS A 62 -3.07 -3.54 -27.25
CA HIS A 62 -2.58 -2.19 -26.96
C HIS A 62 -3.70 -1.30 -26.42
N LYS A 63 -4.85 -1.23 -27.09
CA LYS A 63 -5.98 -0.41 -26.63
C LYS A 63 -6.52 -0.82 -25.26
N THR A 64 -6.60 -2.12 -25.00
CA THR A 64 -7.06 -2.65 -23.71
C THR A 64 -6.12 -2.24 -22.58
N TYR A 65 -4.82 -2.41 -22.77
CA TYR A 65 -3.81 -2.19 -21.73
C TYR A 65 -3.34 -0.74 -21.61
N SER A 66 -3.54 0.12 -22.61
CA SER A 66 -3.23 1.55 -22.52
C SER A 66 -4.01 2.29 -21.43
N ASN A 67 -5.21 1.81 -21.06
CA ASN A 67 -6.05 2.43 -20.03
C ASN A 67 -6.04 1.64 -18.71
N GLN A 68 -5.28 0.55 -18.63
CA GLN A 68 -5.16 -0.22 -17.40
C GLN A 68 -4.23 0.52 -16.42
N LYS A 69 -4.40 0.20 -15.15
CA LYS A 69 -3.60 0.75 -14.07
C LYS A 69 -3.07 -0.35 -13.17
N LEU A 70 -1.92 -0.09 -12.56
CA LEU A 70 -1.41 -0.88 -11.45
C LEU A 70 -2.16 -0.47 -10.18
N ILE A 71 -2.86 -1.41 -9.55
CA ILE A 71 -3.71 -1.18 -8.39
C ILE A 71 -3.00 -1.73 -7.15
N LEU A 72 -2.68 -0.85 -6.21
CA LEU A 72 -2.08 -1.20 -4.92
C LEU A 72 -3.12 -1.03 -3.82
N ALA A 73 -3.30 -2.04 -2.98
CA ALA A 73 -4.23 -2.01 -1.87
C ALA A 73 -3.51 -1.68 -0.56
N ILE A 74 -3.86 -0.53 0.03
CA ILE A 74 -3.45 -0.10 1.37
C ILE A 74 -4.62 -0.28 2.36
N PRO A 75 -4.42 -0.22 3.70
CA PRO A 75 -5.41 -0.67 4.68
C PRO A 75 -6.84 -0.14 4.50
N ASN A 76 -7.00 1.11 4.05
CA ASN A 76 -8.30 1.76 3.89
C ASN A 76 -8.47 2.44 2.53
N ASP A 77 -7.62 2.14 1.54
CA ASP A 77 -7.65 2.82 0.24
C ASP A 77 -7.02 1.99 -0.89
N LEU A 78 -7.24 2.43 -2.12
CA LEU A 78 -6.60 1.89 -3.32
C LEU A 78 -5.80 2.99 -4.02
N ILE A 79 -4.55 2.68 -4.34
CA ILE A 79 -3.70 3.55 -5.13
C ILE A 79 -3.71 3.03 -6.56
N GLU A 80 -4.14 3.86 -7.49
CA GLU A 80 -4.11 3.56 -8.92
C GLU A 80 -2.94 4.28 -9.57
N LEU A 81 -2.03 3.53 -10.19
CA LEU A 81 -0.85 4.07 -10.88
C LEU A 81 -0.94 3.77 -12.38
N ASP A 82 -0.71 4.79 -13.19
CA ASP A 82 -0.68 4.62 -14.65
C ASP A 82 0.53 3.79 -15.06
N LEU A 83 0.33 2.80 -15.92
CA LEU A 83 1.40 1.86 -16.31
C LEU A 83 2.59 2.58 -16.96
N ALA A 84 2.31 3.60 -17.78
CA ALA A 84 3.34 4.42 -18.41
C ALA A 84 4.22 5.16 -17.39
N GLU A 85 3.64 5.66 -16.30
CA GLU A 85 4.42 6.32 -15.23
C GLU A 85 5.29 5.32 -14.47
N CYS A 86 4.81 4.09 -14.31
CA CYS A 86 5.56 2.99 -13.71
C CYS A 86 6.62 2.38 -14.65
N GLY A 87 6.69 2.82 -15.91
CA GLY A 87 7.55 2.20 -16.92
C GLY A 87 7.16 0.76 -17.24
N ILE A 88 5.88 0.40 -17.08
CA ILE A 88 5.32 -0.93 -17.35
C ILE A 88 4.64 -0.91 -18.72
N GLU A 89 4.99 -1.89 -19.56
CA GLU A 89 4.41 -2.05 -20.89
C GLU A 89 4.00 -3.50 -21.14
N LEU A 90 2.93 -3.69 -21.91
CA LEU A 90 2.56 -5.02 -22.37
C LEU A 90 3.59 -5.51 -23.40
N ASN A 91 4.18 -6.68 -23.14
CA ASN A 91 4.95 -7.41 -24.13
C ASN A 91 3.98 -8.20 -25.03
N THR A 92 3.51 -7.53 -26.07
CA THR A 92 2.53 -8.11 -27.01
C THR A 92 3.09 -9.36 -27.70
N GLU A 93 4.37 -9.35 -28.10
CA GLU A 93 5.02 -10.48 -28.77
C GLU A 93 5.05 -11.72 -27.86
N ALA A 94 5.59 -11.59 -26.65
CA ALA A 94 5.65 -12.70 -25.69
C ALA A 94 4.25 -13.19 -25.25
N THR A 95 3.27 -12.29 -25.21
CA THR A 95 1.87 -12.65 -24.91
C THR A 95 1.26 -13.47 -26.06
N LEU A 96 1.52 -13.07 -27.32
CA LEU A 96 1.07 -13.80 -28.50
C LEU A 96 1.78 -15.16 -28.63
N GLU A 97 3.07 -15.26 -28.31
CA GLU A 97 3.78 -16.54 -28.26
C GLU A 97 3.12 -17.51 -27.27
N LYS A 98 2.73 -17.05 -26.08
CA LYS A 98 1.98 -17.88 -25.12
C LYS A 98 0.63 -18.34 -25.64
N LEU A 99 -0.04 -17.52 -26.45
CA LEU A 99 -1.32 -17.86 -27.08
C LEU A 99 -1.18 -18.90 -28.19
N ASP A 100 -0.05 -18.87 -28.90
CA ASP A 100 0.23 -19.74 -30.05
C ASP A 100 0.90 -21.07 -29.66
N GLN A 101 1.21 -21.29 -28.39
CA GLN A 101 1.72 -22.57 -27.90
C GLN A 101 0.66 -23.66 -28.07
N PRO A 102 0.92 -24.68 -28.92
CA PRO A 102 0.01 -25.80 -29.08
C PRO A 102 -0.02 -26.59 -27.77
N ASP A 103 -1.21 -26.93 -27.31
CA ASP A 103 -1.36 -27.92 -26.26
C ASP A 103 -0.86 -29.27 -26.85
N ASN A 104 -0.11 -30.06 -26.08
CA ASN A 104 0.57 -31.27 -26.56
C ASN A 104 -0.39 -32.45 -26.76
N ILE A 105 -1.67 -32.20 -27.03
CA ILE A 105 -2.72 -33.22 -27.03
C ILE A 105 -3.31 -33.36 -28.46
N PRO A 106 -3.47 -34.59 -28.97
CA PRO A 106 -4.12 -34.79 -30.26
C PRO A 106 -5.61 -34.42 -30.18
N PHE A 107 -6.11 -33.68 -31.18
CA PHE A 107 -7.51 -33.19 -31.30
C PHE A 107 -7.92 -32.02 -30.40
N ASP A 108 -6.98 -31.20 -29.95
CA ASP A 108 -7.26 -30.04 -29.08
C ASP A 108 -8.26 -29.04 -29.66
N ASN A 109 -8.27 -28.90 -30.98
CA ASN A 109 -9.21 -28.06 -31.70
C ASN A 109 -10.68 -28.47 -31.51
N ILE A 110 -10.95 -29.70 -31.06
CA ILE A 110 -12.30 -30.25 -30.83
C ILE A 110 -12.61 -30.29 -29.32
N ILE A 111 -11.67 -30.71 -28.48
CA ILE A 111 -11.90 -30.96 -27.04
C ILE A 111 -11.97 -29.65 -26.24
N TYR A 112 -11.10 -28.68 -26.55
CA TYR A 112 -10.95 -27.49 -25.69
C TYR A 112 -11.89 -26.34 -26.03
N ARG A 113 -12.66 -26.40 -27.12
CA ARG A 113 -13.59 -25.32 -27.51
C ARG A 113 -14.74 -25.09 -26.52
N GLY A 114 -15.01 -26.03 -25.62
CA GLY A 114 -16.01 -25.88 -24.55
C GLY A 114 -15.50 -25.19 -23.28
N ALA A 115 -14.18 -25.10 -23.08
CA ALA A 115 -13.57 -24.54 -21.87
C ALA A 115 -12.81 -23.26 -22.20
N VAL A 116 -13.06 -22.20 -21.42
CA VAL A 116 -12.32 -20.93 -21.53
C VAL A 116 -10.85 -21.19 -21.20
N LYS A 117 -9.96 -20.87 -22.14
CA LYS A 117 -8.51 -20.87 -21.95
C LYS A 117 -8.07 -19.45 -21.67
N GLU A 118 -7.79 -19.17 -20.41
CA GLU A 118 -7.27 -17.89 -19.96
C GLU A 118 -5.73 -17.91 -20.03
N VAL A 119 -5.16 -16.93 -20.73
CA VAL A 119 -3.72 -16.74 -20.86
C VAL A 119 -3.32 -15.45 -20.17
N ALA A 120 -2.38 -15.55 -19.22
CA ALA A 120 -1.85 -14.39 -18.52
C ALA A 120 -0.99 -13.54 -19.46
N PRO A 121 -1.20 -12.20 -19.50
CA PRO A 121 -0.36 -11.30 -20.27
C PRO A 121 1.08 -11.31 -19.76
N VAL A 122 2.01 -10.96 -20.63
CA VAL A 122 3.41 -10.76 -20.27
C VAL A 122 3.69 -9.26 -20.24
N PHE A 123 4.27 -8.78 -19.15
CA PHE A 123 4.68 -7.38 -19.00
C PHE A 123 6.19 -7.27 -19.05
N ASN A 124 6.67 -6.20 -19.67
CA ASN A 124 8.03 -5.70 -19.50
C ASN A 124 7.97 -4.47 -18.61
N TRP A 125 9.02 -4.20 -17.84
CA TRP A 125 9.12 -2.97 -17.07
C TRP A 125 10.56 -2.48 -16.94
N ASP A 126 10.71 -1.16 -16.85
CA ASP A 126 11.96 -0.53 -16.44
C ASP A 126 12.05 -0.56 -14.90
N GLU A 127 12.97 -1.38 -14.38
CA GLU A 127 13.16 -1.53 -12.93
C GLU A 127 13.50 -0.20 -12.24
N ALA A 128 14.29 0.66 -12.86
CA ALA A 128 14.71 1.92 -12.24
C ALA A 128 13.53 2.89 -12.13
N VAL A 129 12.68 2.97 -13.17
CA VAL A 129 11.47 3.80 -13.16
C VAL A 129 10.46 3.24 -12.16
N LEU A 130 10.17 1.94 -12.23
CA LEU A 130 9.22 1.29 -11.34
C LEU A 130 9.62 1.48 -9.88
N TYR A 131 10.88 1.22 -9.52
CA TYR A 131 11.33 1.29 -8.13
C TYR A 131 11.30 2.72 -7.60
N LYS A 132 11.57 3.72 -8.44
CA LYS A 132 11.44 5.13 -8.08
C LYS A 132 9.99 5.51 -7.79
N VAL A 133 9.04 5.02 -8.60
CA VAL A 133 7.61 5.26 -8.35
C VAL A 133 7.16 4.59 -7.06
N LEU A 134 7.53 3.32 -6.83
CA LEU A 134 7.18 2.59 -5.61
C LEU A 134 7.82 3.20 -4.35
N ASP A 135 9.01 3.79 -4.47
CA ASP A 135 9.65 4.52 -3.38
C ASP A 135 8.86 5.77 -2.99
N ARG A 136 8.43 6.56 -3.98
CA ARG A 136 7.56 7.71 -3.75
C ARG A 136 6.24 7.29 -3.10
N VAL A 137 5.62 6.21 -3.57
CA VAL A 137 4.39 5.66 -2.97
C VAL A 137 4.62 5.27 -1.51
N ALA A 138 5.74 4.59 -1.20
CA ALA A 138 6.05 4.21 0.17
C ALA A 138 6.18 5.43 1.10
N ILE A 139 6.77 6.53 0.61
CA ILE A 139 6.93 7.78 1.38
C ILE A 139 5.59 8.51 1.54
N GLU A 140 4.87 8.72 0.46
CA GLU A 140 3.65 9.54 0.41
C GLU A 140 2.49 8.91 1.19
N TYR A 141 2.37 7.58 1.14
CA TYR A 141 1.24 6.87 1.75
C TYR A 141 1.58 6.26 3.11
N SER A 142 2.82 6.37 3.59
CA SER A 142 3.13 6.08 4.99
C SER A 142 2.55 7.16 5.88
N LYS A 143 1.88 6.75 6.97
CA LYS A 143 1.23 7.66 7.91
C LYS A 143 1.93 7.56 9.28
N PRO A 144 2.46 8.66 9.85
CA PRO A 144 2.99 8.61 11.20
C PRO A 144 1.87 8.34 12.23
N ALA A 145 2.23 7.78 13.37
CA ALA A 145 1.28 7.62 14.47
C ALA A 145 0.94 8.98 15.09
N ILE A 146 -0.31 9.14 15.52
CA ILE A 146 -0.79 10.36 16.17
C ILE A 146 -1.02 10.05 17.65
N ASN A 147 -0.27 10.75 18.50
CA ASN A 147 -0.39 10.65 19.95
C ASN A 147 -1.73 11.19 20.45
N ALA A 148 -2.25 10.60 21.53
CA ALA A 148 -3.40 11.13 22.23
C ALA A 148 -3.07 12.49 22.86
N GLN A 149 -4.01 13.42 22.84
CA GLN A 149 -3.83 14.78 23.38
C GLN A 149 -4.93 15.15 24.35
N VAL A 150 -4.63 16.09 25.24
CA VAL A 150 -5.62 16.71 26.14
C VAL A 150 -5.73 18.18 25.79
N ILE A 151 -6.96 18.67 25.65
CA ILE A 151 -7.23 20.10 25.55
C ILE A 151 -7.70 20.61 26.91
N TYR A 152 -6.86 21.42 27.55
CA TYR A 152 -7.21 22.13 28.77
C TYR A 152 -7.82 23.50 28.43
N LYS A 153 -9.09 23.74 28.77
CA LYS A 153 -9.70 25.08 28.68
C LYS A 153 -10.29 25.48 30.02
N LYS A 154 -9.84 26.63 30.54
CA LYS A 154 -10.43 27.34 31.69
C LYS A 154 -10.79 26.42 32.87
N HIS A 155 -9.78 25.75 33.42
CA HIS A 155 -9.86 24.92 34.63
C HIS A 155 -10.66 23.62 34.53
N ASP A 156 -11.04 23.19 33.33
CA ASP A 156 -11.72 21.93 33.12
C ASP A 156 -11.04 21.09 32.03
N PHE A 157 -10.99 19.76 32.25
CA PHE A 157 -10.54 18.79 31.26
C PHE A 157 -11.62 18.65 30.18
N THR A 158 -11.71 19.64 29.30
CA THR A 158 -12.86 19.73 28.40
C THR A 158 -12.88 18.67 27.28
N LYS A 159 -11.72 18.16 26.82
CA LYS A 159 -11.70 17.16 25.74
C LYS A 159 -10.37 16.40 25.62
N ALA A 160 -10.43 15.07 25.55
CA ALA A 160 -9.32 14.23 25.09
C ALA A 160 -9.47 13.95 23.59
N ILE A 161 -8.39 14.10 22.83
CA ILE A 161 -8.28 13.67 21.43
C ILE A 161 -7.69 12.26 21.44
N PRO A 162 -8.37 11.25 20.83
CA PRO A 162 -7.86 9.89 20.77
C PRO A 162 -6.56 9.80 19.97
N HIS A 163 -5.75 8.78 20.28
CA HIS A 163 -4.59 8.44 19.46
C HIS A 163 -5.03 7.73 18.18
N GLU A 164 -4.22 7.83 17.12
CA GLU A 164 -4.37 7.05 15.90
C GLU A 164 -3.09 6.26 15.62
N LYS A 165 -3.24 5.00 15.22
CA LYS A 165 -2.12 4.19 14.75
C LYS A 165 -1.60 4.75 13.43
N GLY A 166 -0.28 4.81 13.30
CA GLY A 166 0.40 5.02 12.05
C GLY A 166 0.69 3.69 11.35
N TYR A 167 1.25 3.78 10.16
CA TYR A 167 1.84 2.65 9.47
C TYR A 167 2.94 3.13 8.53
N GLN A 168 3.96 2.29 8.37
CA GLN A 168 5.05 2.50 7.42
C GLN A 168 5.04 1.39 6.39
N ILE A 169 5.06 1.78 5.12
CA ILE A 169 5.10 0.82 4.02
C ILE A 169 6.48 0.15 3.95
N ASN A 170 6.50 -1.18 3.88
CA ASN A 170 7.72 -1.93 3.67
C ASN A 170 8.11 -1.86 2.20
N LYS A 171 9.04 -0.97 1.86
CA LYS A 171 9.52 -0.72 0.49
C LYS A 171 10.00 -1.98 -0.22
N GLU A 172 10.85 -2.78 0.42
CA GLU A 172 11.37 -4.00 -0.20
C GLU A 172 10.28 -5.04 -0.44
N GLY A 173 9.37 -5.17 0.54
CA GLY A 173 8.20 -6.03 0.42
C GLY A 173 7.29 -5.59 -0.73
N LEU A 174 7.06 -4.28 -0.89
CA LEU A 174 6.25 -3.72 -1.95
C LEU A 174 6.84 -4.03 -3.33
N ILE A 175 8.14 -3.78 -3.52
CA ILE A 175 8.85 -4.09 -4.77
C ILE A 175 8.71 -5.59 -5.12
N LYS A 176 8.93 -6.47 -4.14
CA LYS A 176 8.79 -7.93 -4.33
C LYS A 176 7.36 -8.33 -4.68
N ALA A 177 6.36 -7.74 -4.02
CA ALA A 177 4.95 -8.01 -4.30
C ALA A 177 4.54 -7.57 -5.71
N VAL A 178 4.96 -6.37 -6.12
CA VAL A 178 4.66 -5.82 -7.44
C VAL A 178 5.33 -6.62 -8.55
N THR A 179 6.64 -6.83 -8.47
CA THR A 179 7.39 -7.58 -9.50
C THR A 179 6.88 -9.02 -9.65
N LYS A 180 6.52 -9.68 -8.53
CA LYS A 180 5.87 -10.99 -8.57
C LYS A 180 4.50 -10.93 -9.25
N SER A 181 3.66 -9.96 -8.92
CA SER A 181 2.34 -9.79 -9.55
C SER A 181 2.46 -9.56 -11.06
N LEU A 182 3.42 -8.73 -11.50
CA LEU A 182 3.68 -8.49 -12.91
C LEU A 182 4.18 -9.74 -13.64
N ALA A 183 5.06 -10.53 -13.00
CA ALA A 183 5.51 -11.82 -13.54
C ALA A 183 4.35 -12.82 -13.69
N ASP A 184 3.38 -12.78 -12.77
CA ASP A 184 2.14 -13.57 -12.81
C ASP A 184 1.09 -13.00 -13.81
N GLY A 185 1.40 -11.89 -14.49
CA GLY A 185 0.51 -11.24 -15.47
C GLY A 185 -0.66 -10.48 -14.83
N LYS A 186 -0.51 -10.01 -13.59
CA LYS A 186 -1.57 -9.33 -12.82
C LYS A 186 -1.18 -7.89 -12.48
N LEU A 187 -2.12 -6.97 -12.69
CA LEU A 187 -1.98 -5.54 -12.37
C LEU A 187 -2.62 -5.14 -11.03
N GLY A 188 -3.25 -6.08 -10.32
CA GLY A 188 -3.76 -5.87 -8.97
C GLY A 188 -5.20 -6.36 -8.76
N PRO A 189 -5.79 -6.08 -7.58
CA PRO A 189 -5.19 -5.33 -6.47
C PRO A 189 -4.03 -6.09 -5.79
N ILE A 190 -2.91 -5.40 -5.55
CA ILE A 190 -1.72 -5.95 -4.88
C ILE A 190 -1.69 -5.47 -3.43
N THR A 191 -1.79 -6.38 -2.46
CA THR A 191 -1.70 -6.02 -1.04
C THR A 191 -0.33 -5.44 -0.72
N VAL A 192 -0.31 -4.18 -0.27
CA VAL A 192 0.92 -3.49 0.13
C VAL A 192 1.34 -3.98 1.51
N PRO A 193 2.57 -4.47 1.70
CA PRO A 193 3.07 -4.82 3.02
C PRO A 193 3.42 -3.56 3.81
N PHE A 194 2.98 -3.51 5.06
CA PHE A 194 3.25 -2.39 5.97
C PHE A 194 3.49 -2.90 7.39
N GLU A 195 4.12 -2.05 8.19
CA GLU A 195 4.31 -2.25 9.63
C GLU A 195 3.49 -1.19 10.38
N GLU A 196 2.70 -1.61 11.36
CA GLU A 196 1.94 -0.67 12.19
C GLU A 196 2.89 0.09 13.13
N ILE A 197 2.73 1.41 13.18
CA ILE A 197 3.42 2.27 14.14
C ILE A 197 2.46 2.59 15.28
N ALA A 198 2.80 2.13 16.48
CA ALA A 198 2.04 2.46 17.67
C ALA A 198 2.31 3.93 18.08
N PRO A 199 1.28 4.67 18.54
CA PRO A 199 1.48 5.97 19.14
C PRO A 199 2.22 5.83 20.47
N GLN A 200 3.05 6.81 20.79
CA GLN A 200 3.80 6.86 22.04
C GLN A 200 2.89 7.15 23.24
N ILE A 201 1.87 8.00 23.04
CA ILE A 201 0.92 8.38 24.09
C ILE A 201 -0.47 7.89 23.71
N THR A 202 -1.06 7.05 24.55
CA THR A 202 -2.41 6.53 24.35
C THR A 202 -3.43 7.23 25.26
N LEU A 203 -4.71 7.01 25.01
CA LEU A 203 -5.78 7.50 25.89
C LEU A 203 -5.68 6.93 27.31
N ASN A 204 -5.19 5.70 27.44
CA ASN A 204 -5.00 5.07 28.74
C ASN A 204 -3.89 5.78 29.55
N ASP A 205 -2.89 6.32 28.86
CA ASP A 205 -1.83 7.09 29.51
C ASP A 205 -2.34 8.46 29.97
N LEU A 206 -3.24 9.08 29.18
CA LEU A 206 -3.93 10.31 29.59
C LEU A 206 -4.76 10.13 30.86
N GLN A 207 -5.45 8.99 31.02
CA GLN A 207 -6.22 8.68 32.22
C GLN A 207 -5.36 8.48 33.48
N LYS A 208 -4.06 8.16 33.30
CA LYS A 208 -3.10 8.00 34.39
C LYS A 208 -2.39 9.29 34.77
N ILE A 209 -2.64 10.40 34.07
CA ILE A 209 -2.10 11.71 34.46
C ILE A 209 -2.69 12.07 35.83
N LYS A 210 -1.86 11.96 36.87
CA LYS A 210 -2.22 12.30 38.25
C LYS A 210 -1.62 13.64 38.70
N GLY A 211 -0.68 14.19 37.92
CA GLY A 211 -0.02 15.46 38.20
C GLY A 211 -0.26 16.45 37.06
N LEU A 212 -0.89 17.58 37.38
CA LEU A 212 -0.90 18.77 36.54
C LEU A 212 0.18 19.72 37.05
N ILE A 213 1.12 20.09 36.19
CA ILE A 213 2.09 21.14 36.50
C ILE A 213 1.52 22.43 35.92
N ALA A 214 0.91 23.24 36.77
CA ALA A 214 0.44 24.57 36.39
C ALA A 214 1.56 25.59 36.64
N ILE A 215 2.21 26.03 35.56
CA ILE A 215 3.25 27.06 35.59
C ILE A 215 2.56 28.43 35.57
N THR A 216 1.89 28.81 36.66
CA THR A 216 1.08 30.05 36.67
C THR A 216 1.89 31.36 36.79
N ASN A 217 3.16 31.28 37.20
CA ASN A 217 3.99 32.45 37.55
C ASN A 217 4.88 33.00 36.42
N TYR A 218 4.80 32.49 35.19
CA TYR A 218 5.58 33.04 34.08
C TYR A 218 5.18 34.47 33.70
N LYS A 219 3.96 34.90 34.05
CA LYS A 219 3.45 36.26 33.82
C LYS A 219 4.24 37.36 34.55
N ASN A 220 5.04 37.00 35.56
CA ASN A 220 5.94 37.93 36.25
C ASN A 220 7.29 38.10 35.52
N VAL A 221 7.52 37.33 34.45
CA VAL A 221 8.67 37.48 33.57
C VAL A 221 8.24 38.35 32.38
N SER A 222 8.96 39.43 32.10
CA SER A 222 8.71 40.24 30.89
C SER A 222 9.16 39.44 29.67
N LEU A 223 8.20 38.81 29.00
CA LEU A 223 8.40 38.06 27.77
C LEU A 223 8.11 38.96 26.56
N ASN A 224 8.85 38.77 25.47
CA ASN A 224 8.44 39.31 24.18
C ASN A 224 7.51 38.31 23.47
N GLN A 225 6.90 38.73 22.36
CA GLN A 225 5.98 37.87 21.59
C GLN A 225 6.63 36.55 21.13
N THR A 226 7.94 36.55 20.85
CA THR A 226 8.69 35.35 20.46
C THR A 226 8.85 34.38 21.63
N ASP A 227 9.19 34.89 22.82
CA ASP A 227 9.34 34.10 24.04
C ASP A 227 7.97 33.50 24.45
N GLU A 228 6.88 34.27 24.33
CA GLU A 228 5.51 33.78 24.55
C GLU A 228 5.14 32.65 23.58
N HIS A 229 5.49 32.80 22.30
CA HIS A 229 5.23 31.77 21.31
C HIS A 229 6.01 30.47 21.60
N ILE A 230 7.29 30.58 21.97
CA ILE A 230 8.12 29.43 22.34
C ILE A 230 7.57 28.69 23.57
N ILE A 231 7.11 29.44 24.57
CA ILE A 231 6.52 28.89 25.79
C ILE A 231 5.15 28.27 25.51
N SER A 232 4.35 28.85 24.60
CA SER A 232 3.03 28.31 24.23
C SER A 232 3.09 26.91 23.63
N VAL A 233 4.24 26.50 23.09
CA VAL A 233 4.43 25.13 22.58
C VAL A 233 4.64 24.10 23.69
N LEU A 234 5.14 24.53 24.85
CA LEU A 234 5.23 23.68 26.03
C LEU A 234 3.85 23.45 26.67
N ASP A 235 2.91 24.36 26.42
CA ASP A 235 1.55 24.23 26.93
C ASP A 235 0.89 22.97 26.37
N ASN A 236 0.25 22.19 27.25
CA ASN A 236 -0.32 20.88 27.00
C ASN A 236 0.67 19.77 26.59
N SER A 237 1.98 19.97 26.79
CA SER A 237 2.97 18.90 26.59
C SER A 237 2.88 17.85 27.69
N ILE A 238 2.93 16.57 27.32
CA ILE A 238 2.85 15.43 28.25
C ILE A 238 4.20 14.75 28.31
N ILE A 239 4.69 14.46 29.50
CA ILE A 239 5.91 13.68 29.73
C ILE A 239 5.54 12.41 30.51
N LEU A 240 5.77 11.24 29.91
CA LEU A 240 5.46 9.95 30.55
C LEU A 240 6.38 9.69 31.75
N SER A 241 6.01 8.72 32.58
CA SER A 241 6.79 8.33 33.77
C SER A 241 8.16 7.79 33.36
N GLY A 242 9.24 8.42 33.81
CA GLY A 242 10.62 8.02 33.51
C GLY A 242 11.13 8.49 32.14
N ASP A 243 10.30 9.18 31.35
CA ASP A 243 10.66 9.69 30.03
C ASP A 243 11.22 11.12 30.09
N THR A 244 11.83 11.52 28.98
CA THR A 244 12.45 12.81 28.78
C THR A 244 11.85 13.49 27.54
N LEU A 245 11.40 14.75 27.69
CA LEU A 245 10.95 15.60 26.61
C LEU A 245 12.12 16.43 26.06
N SER A 246 12.46 16.26 24.78
CA SER A 246 13.41 17.11 24.07
C SER A 246 12.74 18.38 23.59
N LEU A 247 13.20 19.54 24.07
CA LEU A 247 12.64 20.82 23.64
C LEU A 247 13.08 21.19 22.22
N ASP A 248 14.26 20.74 21.80
CA ASP A 248 14.76 20.95 20.44
C ASP A 248 13.89 20.24 19.40
N GLU A 249 13.51 18.98 19.68
CA GLU A 249 12.60 18.23 18.82
C GLU A 249 11.21 18.86 18.81
N LEU A 250 10.72 19.27 19.98
CA LEU A 250 9.41 19.89 20.12
C LEU A 250 9.31 21.19 19.29
N TRP A 251 10.29 22.10 19.39
CA TRP A 251 10.30 23.35 18.64
C TRP A 251 10.54 23.15 17.15
N SER A 252 11.44 22.23 16.78
CA SER A 252 11.69 21.89 15.37
C SER A 252 10.44 21.32 14.70
N SER A 253 9.65 20.51 15.41
CA SER A 253 8.37 20.00 14.90
C SER A 253 7.30 21.08 14.65
N LYS A 254 7.53 22.31 15.14
CA LYS A 254 6.63 23.46 15.01
C LYS A 254 7.23 24.62 14.22
N ASP A 255 8.37 24.39 13.55
CA ASP A 255 9.10 25.41 12.77
C ASP A 255 9.49 26.66 13.57
N ILE A 256 9.80 26.51 14.86
CA ILE A 256 10.17 27.63 15.73
C ILE A 256 11.70 27.76 15.80
N ASN A 257 12.22 28.92 15.39
CA ASN A 257 13.63 29.26 15.53
C ASN A 257 13.91 29.92 16.89
N VAL A 258 14.75 29.28 17.70
CA VAL A 258 14.95 29.64 19.11
C VAL A 258 16.35 30.18 19.38
N ASN A 259 16.43 31.33 20.06
CA ASN A 259 17.68 31.81 20.64
C ASN A 259 17.88 31.21 22.04
N TYR A 260 18.69 30.16 22.09
CA TYR A 260 18.97 29.36 23.28
C TYR A 260 19.39 30.14 24.52
N SER A 261 20.13 31.24 24.37
CA SER A 261 20.68 31.99 25.51
C SER A 261 19.61 32.69 26.37
N ARG A 262 18.52 33.13 25.75
CA ARG A 262 17.44 33.86 26.42
C ARG A 262 16.37 32.91 26.95
N ILE A 263 15.97 31.94 26.13
CA ILE A 263 14.92 30.98 26.51
C ILE A 263 15.38 30.07 27.66
N SER A 264 16.64 29.60 27.64
CA SER A 264 17.17 28.73 28.69
C SER A 264 17.09 29.37 30.07
N ARG A 265 17.32 30.69 30.16
CA ARG A 265 17.18 31.44 31.42
C ARG A 265 15.73 31.50 31.89
N VAL A 266 14.78 31.69 30.97
CA VAL A 266 13.34 31.71 31.29
C VAL A 266 12.90 30.31 31.75
N LEU A 267 13.17 29.27 30.96
CA LEU A 267 12.82 27.89 31.28
C LEU A 267 13.46 27.43 32.58
N ARG A 268 14.74 27.73 32.79
CA ARG A 268 15.42 27.44 34.06
C ARG A 268 14.73 28.11 35.24
N SER A 269 14.32 29.37 35.10
CA SER A 269 13.55 30.05 36.15
C SER A 269 12.18 29.41 36.39
N LEU A 270 11.50 28.94 35.34
CA LEU A 270 10.20 28.28 35.45
C LEU A 270 10.33 26.91 36.12
N PHE A 271 11.22 26.05 35.62
CA PHE A 271 11.40 24.69 36.09
C PHE A 271 12.11 24.60 37.44
N ASN A 272 13.05 25.50 37.78
CA ASN A 272 13.67 25.48 39.11
C ASN A 272 12.66 25.74 40.25
N ASN A 273 11.61 26.53 39.99
CA ASN A 273 10.57 26.75 40.99
C ASN A 273 9.71 25.50 41.17
N ILE A 274 9.50 24.73 40.10
CA ILE A 274 8.64 23.54 40.08
C ILE A 274 9.38 22.30 40.57
N SER A 275 10.68 22.17 40.28
CA SER A 275 11.51 21.03 40.69
C SER A 275 11.59 20.88 42.21
N SER A 276 11.33 21.96 42.96
CA SER A 276 11.20 21.92 44.42
C SER A 276 9.90 21.27 44.92
N GLN A 277 8.89 21.15 44.06
CA GLN A 277 7.54 20.67 44.39
C GLN A 277 7.24 19.32 43.74
N ILE A 278 7.89 19.02 42.61
CA ILE A 278 7.62 17.86 41.77
C ILE A 278 8.96 17.32 41.25
N ASP A 279 9.14 16.00 41.21
CA ASP A 279 10.39 15.35 40.81
C ASP A 279 10.62 15.42 39.29
N ILE A 280 10.96 16.63 38.83
CA ILE A 280 11.20 17.00 37.44
C ILE A 280 12.56 17.67 37.36
N ASP A 281 13.32 17.30 36.34
CA ASP A 281 14.67 17.80 36.11
C ASP A 281 14.74 18.48 34.74
N TYR A 282 15.20 19.72 34.70
CA TYR A 282 15.46 20.44 33.45
C TYR A 282 16.97 20.56 33.25
N ASP A 283 17.49 19.83 32.25
CA ASP A 283 18.89 19.92 31.86
C ASP A 283 19.05 20.96 30.75
N VAL A 284 19.67 22.09 31.13
CA VAL A 284 19.95 23.20 30.21
C VAL A 284 20.95 22.82 29.12
N THR A 285 21.82 21.83 29.35
CA THR A 285 22.89 21.42 28.43
C THR A 285 22.33 20.65 27.24
N THR A 286 21.42 19.72 27.54
CA THR A 286 20.74 18.89 26.54
C THR A 286 19.40 19.48 26.12
N ASN A 287 18.95 20.56 26.78
CA ASN A 287 17.66 21.21 26.58
C ASN A 287 16.48 20.23 26.71
N THR A 288 16.53 19.41 27.76
CA THR A 288 15.55 18.35 28.00
C THR A 288 14.87 18.47 29.36
N ILE A 289 13.61 18.04 29.44
CA ILE A 289 12.84 17.96 30.69
C ILE A 289 12.57 16.48 30.99
N SER A 290 13.06 15.98 32.12
CA SER A 290 12.88 14.58 32.55
C SER A 290 11.86 14.46 33.66
N ASN A 291 10.91 13.54 33.51
CA ASN A 291 9.92 13.22 34.53
C ASN A 291 10.38 12.02 35.37
N LYS A 292 10.77 12.24 36.63
CA LYS A 292 11.19 11.17 37.55
C LYS A 292 10.04 10.62 38.38
N MET A 293 8.82 11.17 38.24
CA MET A 293 7.65 10.66 38.93
C MET A 293 7.16 9.32 38.37
N ALA A 294 6.46 8.55 39.21
CA ALA A 294 5.81 7.30 38.84
C ALA A 294 4.54 7.45 37.96
N ASN A 295 4.10 8.68 37.69
CA ASN A 295 2.91 8.96 36.86
C ASN A 295 3.27 9.96 35.75
N PRO A 296 2.58 9.91 34.59
CA PRO A 296 2.69 10.94 33.58
C PRO A 296 2.32 12.33 34.11
N ILE A 297 2.99 13.35 33.58
CA ILE A 297 2.76 14.75 33.92
C ILE A 297 2.29 15.54 32.69
N LEU A 298 1.40 16.49 32.91
CA LEU A 298 0.97 17.47 31.91
C LEU A 298 1.55 18.84 32.28
N ILE A 299 2.28 19.46 31.35
CA ILE A 299 2.73 20.84 31.45
C ILE A 299 1.59 21.75 31.00
N ASN A 300 1.22 22.70 31.84
CA ASN A 300 0.19 23.70 31.57
C ASN A 300 0.73 25.07 31.97
N ILE A 301 0.82 26.01 31.04
CA ILE A 301 1.50 27.31 31.25
C ILE A 301 0.50 28.47 31.28
#